data_AF-A0A7X7ZQ77-F1
#
_entry.id   AF-A0A7X7ZQ77-F1
#
_cell.length_a   1.000
_cell.length_b   1.000
_cell.length_c   1.000
_cell.angle_alpha   90.00
_cell.angle_beta   90.00
_cell.angle_gamma   90.00
#
_symmetry.space_group_name_H-M   'P 1'
#
loop_
_entity.id
_entity.type
_entity.pdbx_description
1 polymer ?
#
loop_
_entity_poly.entity_id
_entity_poly.type
_entity_poly.pdbx_seq_one_letter_code
_entity_poly.pdbx_strand_id
1 'polypeptide(L)'
;MPVAALPRNAEGKYRSNDKVKERAAEIYARWGLSLSDAINVFLVKSVEVDGLPFEMRTETPSYDRIAAHAYKASLNDEGVPILPADWDDDDE
;
A
#
# COMPACT_ATOMS: atom_id res chain seq x y z
N MET A 1 23.14 -18.32 38.88
CA MET A 1 22.91 -16.95 38.40
C MET A 1 22.79 -17.01 36.88
N PRO A 2 21.67 -16.64 36.24
CA PRO A 2 21.62 -16.59 34.79
C PRO A 2 22.49 -15.42 34.35
N VAL A 3 23.45 -15.68 33.47
CA VAL A 3 24.27 -14.65 32.86
C VAL A 3 23.38 -13.96 31.84
N ALA A 4 22.98 -12.70 32.09
CA ALA A 4 22.26 -11.92 31.11
C ALA A 4 23.15 -11.82 29.85
N ALA A 5 22.74 -12.49 28.78
CA ALA A 5 23.45 -12.47 27.52
C ALA A 5 23.51 -11.02 27.03
N LEU A 6 24.72 -10.53 26.77
CA LEU A 6 24.94 -9.22 26.16
C LEU A 6 24.07 -9.12 24.88
N PRO A 7 23.33 -8.02 24.65
CA PRO A 7 22.59 -7.87 23.41
C PRO A 7 23.56 -8.03 22.24
N ARG A 8 23.37 -9.09 21.47
CA ARG A 8 24.17 -9.34 20.27
C ARG A 8 23.63 -8.39 19.20
N ASN A 9 24.42 -7.36 18.90
CA ASN A 9 24.09 -6.47 17.79
C ASN A 9 24.24 -7.27 16.48
N ALA A 10 23.20 -7.27 15.66
CA ALA A 10 23.20 -7.88 14.34
C ALA A 10 23.15 -6.79 13.28
N GLU A 11 23.98 -6.92 12.25
CA GLU A 11 23.99 -6.00 11.10
C GLU A 11 23.28 -6.66 9.91
N GLY A 12 22.39 -5.91 9.26
CA GLY A 12 21.66 -6.37 8.08
C GLY A 12 21.90 -5.45 6.89
N LYS A 13 22.27 -6.04 5.75
CA LYS A 13 22.35 -5.33 4.47
C LYS A 13 21.17 -5.72 3.60
N TYR A 14 20.37 -4.75 3.19
CA TYR A 14 19.25 -4.94 2.28
C TYR A 14 19.51 -4.26 0.94
N ARG A 15 18.99 -4.85 -0.13
CA ARG A 15 18.93 -4.22 -1.46
C ARG A 15 17.52 -3.71 -1.67
N SER A 16 17.40 -2.49 -2.15
CA SER A 16 16.10 -1.87 -2.47
C SER A 16 16.26 -0.94 -3.65
N ASN A 17 15.13 -0.50 -4.21
CA ASN A 17 15.12 0.50 -5.28
C ASN A 17 15.34 1.91 -4.67
N ASP A 18 16.14 2.75 -5.32
CA ASP A 18 16.44 4.10 -4.84
C ASP A 18 15.18 4.95 -4.62
N LYS A 19 14.20 4.86 -5.53
CA LYS A 19 12.92 5.59 -5.40
C LYS A 19 12.12 5.13 -4.18
N VAL A 20 12.13 3.82 -3.90
CA VAL A 20 11.43 3.25 -2.74
C VAL A 20 12.11 3.70 -1.45
N LYS A 21 13.45 3.71 -1.43
CA LYS A 21 14.22 4.16 -0.28
C LYS A 21 13.99 5.64 0.04
N GLU A 22 14.02 6.50 -0.98
CA GLU A 22 13.76 7.94 -0.83
C GLU A 22 12.35 8.18 -0.30
N ARG A 23 11.34 7.55 -0.92
CA ARG A 23 9.96 7.71 -0.49
C ARG A 23 9.71 7.19 0.93
N ALA A 24 10.30 6.04 1.28
CA ALA A 24 10.20 5.52 2.64
C ALA A 24 10.86 6.46 3.65
N ALA A 25 12.04 7.02 3.33
CA ALA A 25 12.72 7.98 4.20
C ALA A 25 11.84 9.22 4.46
N GLU A 26 11.19 9.77 3.43
CA GLU A 26 10.26 10.90 3.59
C GLU A 26 9.08 10.59 4.52
N ILE A 27 8.52 9.38 4.42
CA ILE A 27 7.38 8.96 5.24
C ILE A 27 7.80 8.88 6.70
N TYR A 28 8.90 8.18 6.99
CA TYR A 28 9.36 7.99 8.37
C TYR A 28 9.96 9.26 9.00
N ALA A 29 10.56 10.14 8.19
CA ALA A 29 11.06 11.44 8.65
C ALA A 29 9.96 12.34 9.23
N ARG A 30 8.70 12.21 8.79
CA ARG A 30 7.55 12.94 9.37
C ARG A 30 7.33 12.62 10.85
N TRP A 31 7.77 11.44 11.28
CA TRP A 31 7.72 11.00 12.67
C TRP A 31 9.08 11.11 13.37
N GLY A 32 10.08 11.75 12.73
CA GLY A 32 11.43 11.89 13.28
C GLY A 32 12.24 10.60 13.28
N LEU A 33 11.83 9.58 12.52
CA LEU A 33 12.49 8.28 12.46
C LEU A 33 13.39 8.18 11.24
N SER A 34 14.59 7.64 11.42
CA SER A 34 15.43 7.21 10.30
C SER A 34 14.90 5.90 9.71
N LEU A 35 15.37 5.54 8.50
CA LEU A 35 15.09 4.23 7.90
C LEU A 35 15.54 3.07 8.81
N SER A 36 16.67 3.22 9.52
CA SER A 36 17.16 2.22 10.45
C SER A 36 16.23 2.07 11.66
N ASP A 37 15.73 3.18 12.19
CA ASP A 37 14.76 3.16 13.31
C ASP A 37 13.46 2.49 12.88
N ALA A 38 12.98 2.81 11.67
CA ALA A 38 11.78 2.19 11.11
C ALA A 38 11.93 0.67 10.96
N ILE A 39 13.09 0.18 10.49
CA ILE A 39 13.37 -1.26 10.40
C ILE A 39 13.38 -1.90 11.79
N ASN A 40 14.00 -1.26 12.78
CA ASN A 40 14.01 -1.78 14.15
C ASN A 40 12.60 -1.87 14.74
N VAL A 41 11.79 -0.82 14.57
CA VAL A 41 10.38 -0.80 15.00
C VAL A 41 9.59 -1.92 14.31
N PHE A 42 9.79 -2.12 13.01
CA PHE A 42 9.15 -3.19 12.25
C PHE A 42 9.50 -4.58 12.81
N LEU A 43 10.76 -4.84 13.11
CA LEU A 43 11.19 -6.15 13.65
C LEU A 43 10.62 -6.40 15.05
N VAL A 44 10.67 -5.40 15.93
CA VAL A 44 10.10 -5.51 17.29
C VAL A 44 8.61 -5.77 17.21
N LYS A 45 7.88 -5.01 16.38
CA LYS A 45 6.43 -5.16 16.28
C LYS A 45 6.03 -6.49 15.65
N SER A 46 6.79 -6.99 14.67
CA SER A 46 6.56 -8.30 14.06
C SER A 46 6.60 -9.43 15.09
N VAL A 47 7.55 -9.36 16.04
CA VAL A 47 7.65 -10.34 17.14
C VAL A 47 6.47 -10.20 18.11
N GLU A 48 6.06 -8.97 18.44
CA GLU A 48 4.97 -8.72 19.37
C GLU A 48 3.62 -9.24 18.86
N VAL A 49 3.38 -9.17 17.55
CA VAL A 49 2.11 -9.60 16.92
C VAL A 49 2.16 -11.02 16.34
N ASP A 50 3.29 -11.72 16.47
CA ASP A 50 3.57 -13.02 15.84
C ASP A 50 3.20 -13.06 14.35
N GLY A 51 3.59 -12.00 13.61
CA GLY A 51 3.13 -11.80 12.25
C GLY A 51 3.60 -10.50 11.63
N LEU A 52 2.91 -10.06 10.57
CA LEU A 52 3.26 -8.83 9.86
C LEU A 52 2.56 -7.62 10.53
N PRO A 53 3.31 -6.59 10.96
CA PRO A 53 2.77 -5.45 11.69
C PRO A 53 2.13 -4.37 10.80
N PHE A 54 1.87 -4.69 9.53
CA PHE A 54 1.10 -3.84 8.62
C PHE A 54 0.15 -4.70 7.78
N GLU A 55 -0.99 -4.12 7.42
CA GLU A 55 -1.90 -4.75 6.46
C GLU A 55 -1.27 -4.72 5.05
N MET A 56 -1.17 -5.87 4.40
CA MET A 56 -0.77 -5.93 2.99
C MET A 56 -1.92 -5.42 2.12
N ARG A 57 -2.05 -4.10 2.01
CA ARG A 57 -2.99 -3.48 1.07
C ARG A 57 -2.34 -3.51 -0.32
N THR A 58 -2.90 -4.27 -1.25
CA THR A 58 -2.66 -4.01 -2.67
C THR A 58 -3.13 -2.59 -2.91
N GLU A 59 -2.24 -1.73 -3.41
CA GLU A 59 -2.55 -0.35 -3.74
C GLU A 59 -3.89 -0.27 -4.47
N THR A 60 -4.89 0.37 -3.84
CA THR A 60 -6.20 0.57 -4.48
C THR A 60 -5.92 1.29 -5.80
N PRO A 61 -6.33 0.73 -6.95
CA PRO A 61 -6.01 1.31 -8.24
C PRO A 61 -6.50 2.77 -8.24
N SER A 62 -5.67 3.68 -8.75
CA SER A 62 -6.05 5.09 -8.84
C SER A 62 -7.34 5.23 -9.66
N TYR A 63 -8.11 6.29 -9.39
CA TYR A 63 -9.34 6.58 -10.14
C TYR A 63 -9.10 6.50 -11.66
N ASP A 64 -7.99 7.05 -12.14
CA ASP A 64 -7.63 7.01 -13.58
C ASP A 64 -7.47 5.59 -14.13
N ARG A 65 -6.92 4.66 -13.33
CA ARG A 65 -6.78 3.25 -13.73
C ARG A 65 -8.12 2.53 -13.75
N ILE A 66 -9.01 2.85 -12.82
CA ILE A 66 -10.36 2.30 -12.79
C ILE A 66 -11.19 2.87 -13.95
N ALA A 67 -11.10 4.18 -14.18
CA ALA A 67 -11.82 4.91 -15.22
C ALA A 67 -11.41 4.47 -16.64
N ALA A 68 -10.19 3.98 -16.83
CA ALA A 68 -9.74 3.39 -18.09
C ALA A 68 -10.53 2.12 -18.46
N HIS A 69 -11.06 1.40 -17.47
CA HIS A 69 -11.85 0.19 -17.66
C HIS A 69 -13.35 0.42 -17.45
N ALA A 70 -13.77 1.63 -17.07
CA ALA A 70 -15.18 1.97 -16.91
C ALA A 70 -15.87 2.07 -18.27
N TYR A 71 -17.09 1.54 -18.35
CA TYR A 71 -17.95 1.72 -19.51
C TYR A 71 -18.26 3.21 -19.70
N LYS A 72 -18.01 3.73 -20.90
CA LYS A 72 -18.38 5.10 -21.30
C LYS A 72 -19.63 5.00 -22.16
N ALA A 73 -20.76 5.41 -21.59
CA ALA A 73 -22.01 5.48 -22.33
C ALA A 73 -21.89 6.45 -23.50
N SER A 74 -22.42 6.05 -24.66
CA SER A 74 -22.59 6.94 -25.81
C SER A 74 -23.61 8.01 -25.47
N LEU A 75 -23.43 9.23 -25.97
CA LEU A 75 -24.36 10.34 -25.76
C LEU A 75 -25.31 10.45 -26.96
N ASN A 76 -26.58 10.78 -26.72
CA ASN A 76 -27.51 11.17 -27.79
C ASN A 76 -27.28 12.63 -28.22
N ASP A 77 -28.05 13.11 -29.20
CA ASP A 77 -27.93 14.47 -29.74
C ASP A 77 -28.24 15.58 -28.70
N GLU A 78 -28.90 15.23 -27.59
CA GLU A 78 -29.20 16.12 -26.46
C GLU A 78 -28.12 16.06 -25.35
N GLY A 79 -27.07 15.26 -25.52
CA GLY A 79 -26.02 15.07 -24.53
C GLY A 79 -26.41 14.16 -23.37
N VAL A 80 -27.45 13.34 -23.53
CA VAL A 80 -27.91 12.37 -22.53
C VAL A 80 -27.22 11.02 -22.75
N PRO A 81 -26.67 10.36 -21.70
CA PRO A 81 -26.09 9.03 -21.81
C PRO A 81 -27.13 7.98 -22.18
N ILE A 82 -26.84 7.20 -23.22
CA ILE A 82 -27.66 6.08 -23.68
C ILE A 82 -27.04 4.81 -23.13
N LEU A 83 -27.84 4.02 -22.39
CA LEU A 83 -27.41 2.72 -21.90
C LEU A 83 -27.43 1.68 -23.02
N PRO A 84 -26.57 0.64 -22.94
CA PRO A 84 -26.68 -0.53 -23.81
C PRO A 84 -28.05 -1.20 -23.72
N ALA A 85 -28.57 -1.70 -24.85
CA ALA A 85 -29.85 -2.41 -24.88
C ALA A 85 -29.84 -3.74 -24.12
N ASP A 86 -28.66 -4.31 -23.86
CA ASP A 86 -28.47 -5.50 -23.01
C ASP A 86 -28.53 -5.21 -21.51
N TRP A 87 -28.63 -3.93 -21.12
CA TRP A 87 -28.82 -3.48 -19.73
C TRP A 87 -30.24 -2.96 -19.48
N ASP A 88 -31.09 -3.04 -20.50
CA ASP A 88 -32.53 -2.90 -20.33
C ASP A 88 -33.01 -4.20 -19.68
N ASP A 89 -32.73 -4.34 -18.39
CA ASP A 89 -33.37 -5.37 -17.56
C ASP A 89 -34.84 -4.96 -17.52
N ASP A 90 -35.63 -5.56 -18.43
CA ASP A 90 -37.09 -5.52 -18.42
C ASP A 90 -37.56 -6.08 -17.06
N ASP A 91 -37.59 -5.24 -16.03
CA ASP A 91 -38.32 -5.48 -14.80
C ASP A 91 -39.83 -5.42 -15.14
N GLU A 92 -40.36 -6.49 -15.75
CA GLU A 92 -41.80 -6.80 -15.83
C GLU A 92 -42.31 -7.52 -14.57
#